data_AF-A0A4Y2JXJ6-F1
#
_entry.id   AF-A0A4Y2JXJ6-F1
#
_cell.length_a   1.000
_cell.length_b   1.000
_cell.length_c   1.000
_cell.angle_alpha   90.00
_cell.angle_beta   90.00
_cell.angle_gamma   90.00
#
_symmetry.space_group_name_H-M   'P 1'
#
loop_
_entity.id
_entity.type
_entity.pdbx_description
1 polymer ?
#
loop_
_entity_poly.entity_id
_entity_poly.type
_entity_poly.pdbx_seq_one_letter_code
_entity_poly.pdbx_strand_id
1 'polypeptide(L)'
;MPRFNIQTDDMGLFLELFERQAKFAQIPNGRWVSYLIGILPTEINNLIAREPEDKARDYAHIKSLLLQRFKLTAEKFRQLMVKSQKSPDSTWHDFYHEIKTYFEGWLSGLKVETFDQLKDLMIVDQIKKKGHLEILRNIFLMSGRQ
;
A
#
# COMPACT_ATOMS: atom_id res chain seq x y z
N MET A 1 2.46 -19.99 -2.91
CA MET A 1 2.26 -18.54 -2.70
C MET A 1 3.20 -18.07 -1.62
N PRO A 2 4.06 -17.07 -1.89
CA PRO A 2 4.86 -16.43 -0.85
C PRO A 2 3.96 -15.77 0.20
N ARG A 3 4.46 -15.63 1.43
CA ARG A 3 3.75 -14.89 2.49
C ARG A 3 3.74 -13.40 2.15
N PHE A 4 2.63 -12.73 2.41
CA PHE A 4 2.50 -11.29 2.18
C PHE A 4 3.40 -10.49 3.14
N ASN A 5 4.16 -9.55 2.62
CA ASN A 5 4.93 -8.58 3.39
C ASN A 5 4.22 -7.22 3.43
N ILE A 6 3.76 -6.83 4.61
CA ILE A 6 3.01 -5.58 4.84
C ILE A 6 3.79 -4.33 4.38
N GLN A 7 5.12 -4.37 4.44
CA GLN A 7 5.97 -3.21 4.17
C GLN A 7 6.23 -2.98 2.68
N THR A 8 6.37 -4.06 1.91
CA THR A 8 6.84 -4.01 0.52
C THR A 8 5.77 -4.39 -0.49
N ASP A 9 4.82 -5.24 -0.09
CA ASP A 9 3.94 -5.89 -1.05
C ASP A 9 2.68 -5.06 -1.32
N ASP A 10 2.27 -5.06 -2.58
CA ASP A 10 0.99 -4.54 -3.04
C ASP A 10 -0.12 -5.54 -2.70
N MET A 11 -1.05 -5.13 -1.84
CA MET A 11 -2.17 -5.97 -1.41
C MET A 11 -3.12 -6.30 -2.56
N GLY A 12 -3.31 -5.38 -3.52
CA GLY A 12 -4.14 -5.61 -4.70
C GLY A 12 -3.55 -6.68 -5.59
N LEU A 13 -2.26 -6.56 -5.95
CA LEU A 13 -1.56 -7.55 -6.76
C LEU A 13 -1.52 -8.91 -6.05
N PHE A 14 -1.25 -8.92 -4.74
CA PHE A 14 -1.25 -10.14 -3.94
C PHE A 14 -2.61 -10.85 -3.98
N LEU A 15 -3.71 -10.11 -3.79
CA LEU A 15 -5.05 -10.66 -3.85
C LEU A 15 -5.39 -11.18 -5.25
N GLU A 16 -5.05 -10.46 -6.32
CA GLU A 16 -5.26 -10.93 -7.70
C GLU A 16 -4.52 -12.25 -8.00
N LEU A 17 -3.26 -12.35 -7.58
CA LEU A 17 -2.48 -13.57 -7.76
C LEU A 17 -3.06 -14.73 -6.93
N PHE A 18 -3.54 -14.44 -5.72
CA PHE A 18 -4.24 -15.42 -4.89
C PHE A 18 -5.53 -15.92 -5.58
N GLU A 19 -6.34 -15.02 -6.14
CA GLU A 19 -7.57 -15.40 -6.85
C GLU A 19 -7.28 -16.29 -8.05
N ARG A 20 -6.23 -15.96 -8.83
CA ARG A 20 -5.81 -16.79 -9.97
C ARG A 20 -5.41 -18.18 -9.49
N GLN A 21 -4.61 -18.28 -8.42
CA GLN A 21 -4.20 -19.57 -7.87
C GLN A 21 -5.40 -20.37 -7.34
N ALA A 22 -6.30 -19.73 -6.60
CA ALA A 22 -7.48 -20.39 -6.05
C ALA A 22 -8.41 -20.92 -7.15
N LYS A 23 -8.57 -20.15 -8.25
CA LYS A 23 -9.30 -20.58 -9.45
C LYS A 23 -8.62 -21.77 -10.14
N PHE A 24 -7.31 -21.73 -10.34
CA PHE A 24 -6.57 -22.86 -10.92
C PHE A 24 -6.67 -24.13 -10.08
N ALA A 25 -6.68 -23.98 -8.75
CA ALA A 25 -6.87 -25.08 -7.81
C ALA A 25 -8.34 -25.46 -7.59
N GLN A 26 -9.29 -24.82 -8.30
CA GLN A 26 -10.75 -25.07 -8.21
C GLN A 26 -11.28 -25.00 -6.77
N ILE A 27 -10.72 -24.12 -5.95
CA ILE A 27 -11.13 -23.97 -4.56
C ILE A 27 -12.50 -23.28 -4.53
N PRO A 28 -13.50 -23.81 -3.80
CA PRO A 28 -14.78 -23.14 -3.64
C PRO A 28 -14.62 -21.78 -2.94
N ASN A 29 -15.30 -20.73 -3.43
CA ASN A 29 -15.19 -19.37 -2.89
C ASN A 29 -15.40 -19.29 -1.36
N GLY A 30 -16.31 -20.09 -0.80
CA GLY A 30 -16.56 -20.14 0.64
C GLY A 30 -15.39 -20.63 1.49
N ARG A 31 -14.32 -21.18 0.88
CA ARG A 31 -13.08 -21.57 1.57
C ARG A 31 -11.93 -20.60 1.34
N TRP A 32 -12.07 -19.61 0.45
CA TRP A 32 -10.98 -18.72 0.07
C TRP A 32 -10.42 -17.96 1.27
N VAL A 33 -11.27 -17.46 2.16
CA VAL A 33 -10.81 -16.73 3.35
C VAL A 33 -9.98 -17.63 4.28
N SER A 34 -10.37 -18.89 4.46
CA SER A 34 -9.60 -19.84 5.29
C SER A 34 -8.20 -20.09 4.74
N TYR A 35 -8.05 -20.21 3.41
CA TYR A 35 -6.74 -20.33 2.77
C TYR A 35 -5.94 -19.03 2.85
N LEU A 36 -6.61 -17.88 2.68
CA LEU A 36 -6.01 -16.56 2.75
C LEU A 36 -5.40 -16.30 4.13
N ILE A 37 -6.12 -16.63 5.22
CA ILE A 37 -5.62 -16.49 6.60
C ILE A 37 -4.31 -17.26 6.82
N GLY A 38 -4.15 -18.43 6.19
CA GLY A 38 -2.94 -19.26 6.33
C GLY A 38 -1.68 -18.66 5.69
N ILE A 39 -1.82 -17.71 4.75
CA ILE A 39 -0.70 -17.09 4.03
C ILE A 39 -0.48 -15.61 4.41
N LEU A 40 -1.43 -15.01 5.13
CA LEU A 40 -1.32 -13.64 5.62
C LEU A 40 -0.55 -13.58 6.96
N PRO A 41 0.16 -12.48 7.24
CA PRO A 41 0.73 -12.20 8.55
C PRO A 41 -0.31 -12.09 9.65
N THR A 42 0.12 -12.36 10.89
CA THR A 42 -0.72 -12.31 12.10
C THR A 42 -1.43 -10.96 12.26
N GLU A 43 -0.75 -9.86 11.93
CA GLU A 43 -1.30 -8.50 12.01
C GLU A 43 -2.54 -8.33 11.12
N ILE A 44 -2.55 -8.97 9.95
CA ILE A 44 -3.69 -8.93 9.02
C ILE A 44 -4.79 -9.88 9.49
N ASN A 45 -4.42 -11.07 9.94
CA ASN A 45 -5.37 -12.04 10.50
C ASN A 45 -6.13 -11.45 11.71
N ASN A 46 -5.47 -10.63 12.53
CA ASN A 46 -6.09 -9.90 13.63
C ASN A 46 -7.12 -8.87 13.17
N LEU A 47 -7.02 -8.32 11.95
CA LEU A 47 -8.04 -7.45 11.38
C LEU A 47 -9.27 -8.26 10.97
N ILE A 48 -9.07 -9.39 10.31
CA ILE A 48 -10.13 -10.29 9.88
C ILE A 48 -10.90 -10.85 11.08
N ALA A 49 -10.19 -11.20 12.16
CA ALA A 49 -10.79 -11.73 13.39
C ALA A 49 -11.70 -10.75 14.14
N ARG A 50 -11.64 -9.45 13.83
CA ARG A 50 -12.52 -8.42 14.41
C ARG A 50 -13.84 -8.29 13.66
N GLU A 51 -13.95 -8.86 12.47
CA GLU A 51 -15.18 -8.87 11.71
C GLU A 51 -16.13 -9.95 12.26
N PRO A 52 -17.45 -9.71 12.21
CA PRO A 52 -18.47 -10.73 12.48
C PRO A 52 -18.26 -12.01 11.65
N GLU A 53 -18.64 -13.17 12.18
CA GLU A 53 -18.37 -14.48 11.55
C GLU A 53 -18.93 -14.60 10.13
N ASP A 54 -20.11 -14.02 9.86
CA ASP A 54 -20.74 -13.95 8.54
C ASP A 54 -19.87 -13.15 7.55
N LYS A 55 -19.32 -12.02 7.99
CA LYS A 55 -18.45 -11.15 7.19
C LYS A 55 -17.04 -11.69 7.04
N ALA A 56 -16.53 -12.37 8.06
CA ALA A 56 -15.23 -13.02 8.07
C ALA A 56 -15.17 -14.23 7.12
N ARG A 57 -16.32 -14.80 6.73
CA ARG A 57 -16.40 -15.86 5.70
C ARG A 57 -16.61 -15.32 4.29
N ASP A 58 -17.06 -14.07 4.15
CA ASP A 58 -17.27 -13.44 2.86
C ASP A 58 -15.96 -12.89 2.30
N TYR A 59 -15.43 -13.58 1.28
CA TYR A 59 -14.22 -13.15 0.59
C TYR A 59 -14.37 -11.76 -0.05
N ALA A 60 -15.54 -11.39 -0.57
CA ALA A 60 -15.72 -10.09 -1.22
C ALA A 60 -15.59 -8.96 -0.19
N HIS A 61 -16.18 -9.14 0.99
CA HIS A 61 -16.03 -8.23 2.12
C HIS A 61 -14.57 -8.13 2.59
N ILE A 62 -13.91 -9.27 2.82
CA ILE A 62 -12.50 -9.30 3.25
C ILE A 62 -11.56 -8.68 2.21
N LYS A 63 -11.78 -8.95 0.91
CA LYS A 63 -11.03 -8.30 -0.18
C LYS A 63 -11.19 -6.79 -0.11
N SER A 64 -12.41 -6.28 0.02
CA SER A 64 -12.67 -4.84 0.15
C SER A 64 -11.98 -4.25 1.38
N LEU A 65 -12.10 -4.90 2.54
CA LEU A 65 -11.47 -4.48 3.80
C LEU A 65 -9.94 -4.38 3.65
N LEU A 66 -9.31 -5.41 3.09
CA LEU A 66 -7.87 -5.45 2.88
C LEU A 66 -7.42 -4.39 1.86
N LEU A 67 -8.13 -4.25 0.74
CA LEU A 67 -7.85 -3.22 -0.25
C LEU A 67 -8.01 -1.81 0.32
N GLN A 68 -9.00 -1.56 1.18
CA GLN A 68 -9.17 -0.26 1.84
C GLN A 68 -8.05 0.01 2.85
N ARG A 69 -7.70 -1.00 3.67
CA ARG A 69 -6.70 -0.87 4.72
C ARG A 69 -5.28 -0.74 4.19
N PHE A 70 -4.96 -1.50 3.15
CA PHE A 70 -3.65 -1.56 2.52
C PHE A 70 -3.60 -0.84 1.18
N LYS A 71 -4.62 -0.02 0.87
CA LYS A 71 -4.60 0.86 -0.29
C LYS A 71 -3.24 1.55 -0.30
N LEU A 72 -2.52 1.44 -1.41
CA LEU A 72 -1.29 2.19 -1.60
C LEU A 72 -1.66 3.67 -1.58
N THR A 73 -1.56 4.27 -0.40
CA THR A 73 -1.71 5.70 -0.22
C THR A 73 -0.49 6.37 -0.80
N ALA A 74 -0.63 7.63 -1.17
CA ALA A 74 0.49 8.49 -1.51
C ALA A 74 1.65 8.37 -0.51
N GLU A 75 1.34 8.31 0.78
CA GLU A 75 2.35 8.16 1.83
C GLU A 75 3.05 6.79 1.81
N LYS A 76 2.34 5.70 1.49
CA LYS A 76 2.97 4.37 1.37
C LYS A 76 3.91 4.31 0.17
N PHE A 77 3.53 4.89 -0.98
CA PHE A 77 4.41 5.04 -2.13
C PHE A 77 5.67 5.85 -1.81
N ARG A 78 5.53 6.98 -1.11
CA ARG A 78 6.66 7.77 -0.63
C ARG A 78 7.60 6.95 0.26
N GLN A 79 7.05 6.15 1.18
CA GLN A 79 7.85 5.30 2.07
C GLN A 79 8.58 4.19 1.32
N LEU A 80 7.93 3.55 0.35
CA LEU A 80 8.56 2.56 -0.52
C LEU A 80 9.74 3.20 -1.26
N MET A 81 9.51 4.34 -1.92
CA MET A 81 10.55 5.07 -2.63
C MET A 81 11.78 5.41 -1.76
N VAL A 82 11.56 5.80 -0.49
CA VAL A 82 12.66 6.14 0.43
C VAL A 82 13.38 4.90 0.96
N LYS A 83 12.67 3.78 1.16
CA LYS A 83 13.22 2.55 1.74
C LYS A 83 13.81 1.59 0.69
N SER A 84 13.43 1.73 -0.57
CA SER A 84 13.87 0.86 -1.64
C SER A 84 15.39 0.91 -1.84
N GLN A 85 15.96 -0.28 -2.04
CA GLN A 85 17.37 -0.50 -2.36
C GLN A 85 17.44 -1.42 -3.56
N LYS A 86 18.45 -1.21 -4.43
CA LYS A 86 18.64 -2.05 -5.60
C LYS A 86 18.89 -3.49 -5.15
N SER A 87 18.06 -4.43 -5.62
CA SER A 87 18.31 -5.86 -5.41
C SER A 87 19.62 -6.26 -6.10
N PRO A 88 20.44 -7.15 -5.50
CA PRO A 88 21.66 -7.67 -6.14
C PRO A 88 21.40 -8.22 -7.55
N ASP A 89 20.25 -8.87 -7.74
CA ASP A 89 19.87 -9.57 -8.96
C ASP A 89 19.21 -8.68 -10.03
N SER A 90 18.94 -7.40 -9.71
CA SER A 90 18.27 -6.45 -10.60
C SER A 90 19.23 -5.50 -11.31
N THR A 91 18.89 -5.04 -12.51
CA THR A 91 19.66 -3.99 -13.19
C THR A 91 19.33 -2.60 -12.63
N TRP A 92 20.20 -1.62 -12.85
CA TRP A 92 19.91 -0.21 -12.51
C TRP A 92 18.71 0.33 -13.28
N HIS A 93 18.46 -0.17 -14.48
CA HIS A 93 17.30 0.19 -15.28
C HIS A 93 16.00 -0.28 -14.63
N ASP A 94 15.96 -1.53 -14.14
CA ASP A 94 14.79 -2.07 -13.42
C ASP A 94 14.52 -1.29 -12.14
N PHE A 95 15.57 -0.97 -11.39
CA PHE A 95 15.45 -0.16 -10.18
C PHE A 95 14.96 1.27 -10.47
N TYR A 96 15.39 1.89 -11.57
CA TYR A 96 14.86 3.18 -11.99
C TYR A 96 13.34 3.11 -12.26
N HIS A 97 12.87 2.09 -12.98
CA HIS A 97 11.44 1.91 -13.24
C HIS A 97 10.63 1.64 -11.98
N GLU A 98 11.20 0.89 -11.04
CA GLU A 98 10.59 0.67 -9.72
C GLU A 98 10.41 2.00 -8.97
N ILE A 99 11.48 2.78 -8.82
CA ILE A 99 11.45 4.08 -8.15
C ILE A 99 10.50 5.06 -8.86
N LYS A 100 10.50 5.06 -10.19
CA LYS A 100 9.58 5.88 -11.01
C LYS A 100 8.13 5.51 -10.73
N THR A 101 7.80 4.22 -10.68
CA THR A 101 6.45 3.74 -10.37
C THR A 101 5.99 4.22 -9.00
N TYR A 102 6.86 4.14 -7.98
CA TYR A 102 6.51 4.66 -6.66
C TYR A 102 6.33 6.17 -6.65
N PHE A 103 7.18 6.90 -7.35
CA PHE A 103 7.06 8.35 -7.45
C PHE A 103 5.74 8.77 -8.13
N GLU A 104 5.38 8.14 -9.26
CA GLU A 104 4.12 8.39 -9.96
C GLU A 104 2.90 8.02 -9.10
N GLY A 105 2.95 6.91 -8.37
CA GLY A 105 1.92 6.52 -7.40
C GLY A 105 1.77 7.53 -6.26
N TRP A 106 2.88 8.12 -5.79
CA TRP A 106 2.86 9.18 -4.78
C TRP A 106 2.18 10.45 -5.31
N LEU A 107 2.55 10.90 -6.51
CA LEU A 107 1.96 12.08 -7.16
C LEU A 107 0.47 11.90 -7.42
N SER A 108 0.08 10.76 -7.99
CA SER A 108 -1.32 10.42 -8.28
C SER A 108 -2.16 10.37 -7.01
N GLY A 109 -1.64 9.77 -5.93
CA GLY A 109 -2.33 9.70 -4.64
C GLY A 109 -2.55 11.08 -3.97
N LEU A 110 -1.75 12.09 -4.30
CA LEU A 110 -1.90 13.47 -3.84
C LEU A 110 -2.58 14.40 -4.86
N LYS A 111 -2.93 13.87 -6.04
CA LYS A 111 -3.46 14.65 -7.18
C LYS A 111 -2.55 15.82 -7.57
N VAL A 112 -1.25 15.55 -7.64
CA VAL A 112 -0.28 16.52 -8.16
C VAL A 112 -0.35 16.53 -9.68
N GLU A 113 -0.79 17.64 -10.25
CA GLU A 113 -1.02 17.81 -11.69
C GLU A 113 -0.10 18.89 -12.29
N THR A 114 0.44 19.79 -11.47
CA THR A 114 1.29 20.90 -11.93
C THR A 114 2.71 20.82 -11.40
N PHE A 115 3.65 21.42 -12.14
CA PHE A 115 5.04 21.53 -11.70
C PHE A 115 5.19 22.33 -10.39
N ASP A 116 4.34 23.35 -10.17
CA ASP A 116 4.35 24.12 -8.92
C ASP A 116 3.92 23.26 -7.72
N GLN A 117 2.86 22.47 -7.85
CA GLN A 117 2.44 21.52 -6.82
C GLN A 117 3.52 20.47 -6.53
N LEU A 118 4.27 20.05 -7.55
CA LEU A 118 5.40 19.14 -7.37
C LEU A 118 6.53 19.79 -6.56
N LYS A 119 6.90 21.05 -6.87
CA LYS A 119 7.92 21.79 -6.11
C LYS A 119 7.53 21.90 -4.64
N ASP A 120 6.29 22.31 -4.37
CA ASP A 120 5.78 22.45 -2.99
C ASP A 120 5.80 21.10 -2.26
N LEU A 121 5.41 20.02 -2.93
CA LEU A 121 5.47 18.68 -2.37
C LEU A 121 6.91 18.27 -2.01
N MET A 122 7.88 18.53 -2.89
CA MET A 122 9.29 18.22 -2.61
C MET A 122 9.81 19.01 -1.42
N ILE A 123 9.46 20.30 -1.30
CA ILE A 123 9.84 21.15 -0.17
C ILE A 123 9.24 20.60 1.14
N VAL A 124 7.94 20.28 1.14
CA VAL A 124 7.25 19.72 2.31
C VAL A 124 7.86 18.38 2.73
N ASP A 125 8.18 17.49 1.79
CA ASP A 125 8.82 16.22 2.10
C ASP A 125 10.21 16.39 2.73
N GLN A 126 11.01 17.33 2.22
CA GLN A 126 12.33 17.64 2.79
C GLN A 126 12.23 18.24 4.20
N ILE A 127 11.25 19.12 4.45
CA ILE A 127 11.01 19.68 5.79
C ILE A 127 10.59 18.57 6.76
N LYS A 128 9.68 17.66 6.34
CA LYS A 128 9.25 16.52 7.14
C LYS A 128 10.40 15.58 7.51
N LYS A 129 11.34 15.35 6.59
CA LYS A 129 12.54 14.52 6.84
C LYS A 129 13.49 15.11 7.88
N LYS A 130 13.58 16.44 7.99
CA LYS A 130 14.48 17.14 8.92
C LYS A 130 13.90 17.34 10.33
N GLY A 131 12.59 17.19 10.50
CA GLY A 131 11.92 17.01 11.79
C GLY A 131 12.08 18.13 12.83
N HIS A 132 11.05 18.97 12.96
CA HIS A 132 10.59 19.39 14.29
C HIS A 132 9.10 19.10 14.37
N LEU A 133 8.70 18.28 15.34
CA LEU A 133 7.30 17.93 15.65
C LEU A 133 6.40 19.18 15.88
N GLU A 134 6.99 20.35 16.10
CA GLU A 134 6.27 21.61 16.33
C GLU A 134 5.65 22.22 15.05
N ILE A 135 6.16 21.93 13.86
CA ILE A 135 5.75 22.65 12.62
C ILE A 135 4.48 22.04 11.99
N LEU A 136 4.17 20.77 12.26
CA LEU A 136 3.01 20.07 11.66
C LEU A 136 1.66 20.69 12.05
N ARG A 137 1.58 21.38 13.20
CA ARG A 137 0.35 22.04 13.66
C ARG A 137 0.06 23.35 12.88
N ASN A 138 1.09 23.99 12.31
CA ASN A 138 0.95 25.28 11.61
C ASN A 138 0.86 25.16 10.09
N ILE A 139 1.41 24.10 9.47
CA ILE A 139 1.33 23.94 8.00
C ILE A 139 -0.11 23.62 7.54
N PHE A 140 -0.91 22.92 8.34
CA PHE A 140 -2.32 22.67 7.97
C PHE A 140 -3.14 23.97 7.95
N LEU A 141 -2.80 24.94 8.82
CA LEU A 141 -3.45 26.26 8.88
C LEU A 141 -3.06 27.19 7.71
N MET A 142 -1.89 27.00 7.10
CA MET A 142 -1.46 27.81 5.95
C MET A 142 -1.91 27.27 4.59
N SER A 143 -2.47 26.05 4.55
CA SER A 143 -2.94 25.42 3.31
C SER A 143 -4.39 25.72 2.93
N GLY A 144 -5.08 26.62 3.65
CA GLY A 144 -6.28 27.31 3.17
C GLY A 144 -7.31 26.43 2.44
N ARG A 145 -7.70 25.29 3.01
CA ARG A 145 -8.92 24.58 2.59
C ARG A 145 -10.00 24.79 3.63
N GLN A 146 -10.91 25.72 3.33
CA GLN A 146 -12.30 25.59 3.76
C GLN A 146 -12.95 24.42 3.00
#